data_AF-A0A2A5F1Q8-F1
#
_entry.id   AF-A0A2A5F1Q8-F1
#
_cell.length_a   1.000
_cell.length_b   1.000
_cell.length_c   1.000
_cell.angle_alpha   90.00
_cell.angle_beta   90.00
_cell.angle_gamma   90.00
#
_symmetry.space_group_name_H-M   'P 1'
#
loop_
_entity.id
_entity.type
_entity.pdbx_description
1 polymer ?
#
loop_
_entity_poly.entity_id
_entity_poly.type
_entity_poly.pdbx_seq_one_letter_code
_entity_poly.pdbx_strand_id
1 'polypeptide(L)'
;MNYLPPDEAKRMLLKTLIDFAEKDTDQLFAYFAHVGFDVAAVDNSKQLPAAWLGHYRIGQGTYDTDRAAMDLATWPPISRRIFELQQEKQRLAK
;
A
#
# COMPACT_ATOMS: atom_id res chain seq x y z
N MET A 1 4.53 -13.71 -11.34
CA MET A 1 3.58 -13.54 -10.22
C MET A 1 4.12 -14.31 -9.04
N ASN A 2 4.54 -13.62 -7.99
CA ASN A 2 4.75 -14.26 -6.70
C ASN A 2 3.38 -14.46 -6.08
N TYR A 3 2.89 -15.69 -6.06
CA TYR A 3 1.62 -16.01 -5.42
C TYR A 3 1.81 -15.94 -3.90
N LEU A 4 1.27 -14.89 -3.27
CA LEU A 4 1.13 -14.85 -1.81
C LEU A 4 -0.11 -15.66 -1.40
N PRO A 5 0.01 -16.55 -0.40
CA PRO A 5 -1.16 -17.18 0.20
C PRO A 5 -2.22 -16.15 0.61
N PRO A 6 -3.53 -16.42 0.46
CA PRO A 6 -4.61 -15.48 0.75
C PRO A 6 -4.50 -14.74 2.10
N ASP A 7 -4.13 -15.46 3.15
CA ASP A 7 -3.97 -14.89 4.49
C ASP A 7 -2.74 -13.99 4.60
N GLU A 8 -1.66 -14.30 3.88
CA GLU A 8 -0.47 -13.46 3.83
C GLU A 8 -0.74 -12.18 3.03
N ALA A 9 -1.41 -12.29 1.88
CA ALA A 9 -1.85 -11.14 1.09
C ALA A 9 -2.75 -10.21 1.91
N LYS A 10 -3.73 -10.78 2.63
CA LYS A 10 -4.60 -10.02 3.53
C LYS A 10 -3.80 -9.32 4.63
N ARG A 11 -2.88 -10.03 5.30
CA ARG A 11 -2.04 -9.45 6.36
C ARG A 11 -1.17 -8.32 5.83
N MET A 12 -0.55 -8.50 4.67
CA MET A 12 0.27 -7.49 4.01
C MET A 12 -0.52 -6.19 3.78
N LEU A 13 -1.69 -6.29 3.14
CA LEU A 13 -2.53 -5.13 2.85
C LEU A 13 -2.98 -4.40 4.12
N LEU A 14 -3.39 -5.14 5.15
CA LEU A 14 -3.82 -4.53 6.42
C LEU A 14 -2.65 -3.91 7.17
N LYS A 15 -1.46 -4.50 7.10
CA LYS A 15 -0.26 -3.95 7.74
C LYS A 15 0.11 -2.58 7.15
N THR A 16 -0.08 -2.37 5.85
CA THR A 16 0.13 -1.05 5.23
C THR A 16 -0.71 0.04 5.91
N LEU A 17 -1.98 -0.24 6.21
CA LEU A 17 -2.84 0.72 6.94
C LEU A 17 -2.29 1.02 8.34
N ILE A 18 -1.92 -0.02 9.07
CA ILE A 18 -1.41 0.09 10.44
C ILE A 18 -0.10 0.91 10.45
N ASP A 19 0.82 0.63 9.54
CA ASP A 19 2.11 1.30 9.46
C ASP A 19 1.98 2.81 9.20
N PHE A 20 0.98 3.22 8.42
CA PHE A 20 0.66 4.64 8.24
C PHE A 20 -0.08 5.21 9.45
N ALA A 21 -1.10 4.52 9.97
CA ALA A 21 -1.90 5.00 11.10
C ALA A 21 -1.08 5.19 12.40
N GLU A 22 -0.07 4.36 12.62
CA GLU A 22 0.84 4.47 13.78
C GLU A 22 1.84 5.62 13.65
N LYS A 23 2.18 6.03 12.43
CA LYS A 23 3.20 7.04 12.17
C LYS A 23 2.63 8.42 11.90
N ASP A 24 1.66 8.49 11.00
CA ASP A 24 1.16 9.73 10.43
C ASP A 24 -0.17 9.47 9.68
N THR A 25 -1.28 9.86 10.31
CA THR A 25 -2.62 9.71 9.72
C THR A 25 -2.85 10.62 8.52
N ASP A 26 -2.17 11.77 8.42
CA ASP A 26 -2.33 12.65 7.27
C ASP A 26 -1.69 12.02 6.02
N GLN A 27 -0.56 11.34 6.20
CA GLN A 27 0.03 10.53 5.14
C GLN A 27 -0.83 9.34 4.74
N LEU A 28 -1.59 8.74 5.67
CA LEU A 28 -2.57 7.71 5.33
C LEU A 28 -3.61 8.24 4.35
N PHE A 29 -4.20 9.41 4.63
CA PHE A 29 -5.20 10.02 3.74
C PHE A 29 -4.61 10.46 2.41
N ALA A 30 -3.38 11.01 2.40
CA ALA A 30 -2.69 11.34 1.17
C ALA A 30 -2.41 10.08 0.32
N TYR A 31 -2.06 8.96 0.97
CA TYR A 31 -1.87 7.68 0.29
C TYR A 31 -3.18 7.12 -0.26
N PHE A 32 -4.31 7.27 0.46
CA PHE A 32 -5.62 6.92 -0.08
C PHE A 32 -5.95 7.67 -1.37
N ALA A 33 -5.69 8.98 -1.40
CA ALA A 33 -5.88 9.77 -2.61
C ALA A 33 -5.00 9.28 -3.77
N HIS A 34 -3.75 8.91 -3.50
CA HIS A 34 -2.82 8.39 -4.52
C HIS A 34 -3.28 7.09 -5.17
N VAL A 35 -3.75 6.14 -4.35
CA VAL A 35 -4.20 4.83 -4.87
C VAL A 35 -5.63 4.85 -5.40
N GLY A 36 -6.31 6.00 -5.31
CA GLY A 36 -7.71 6.14 -5.68
C GLY A 36 -8.67 5.40 -4.73
N PHE A 37 -8.31 5.29 -3.46
CA PHE A 37 -9.19 4.76 -2.43
C PHE A 37 -10.13 5.86 -1.91
N ASP A 38 -11.41 5.73 -2.23
CA ASP A 38 -12.44 6.67 -1.77
C ASP A 38 -12.83 6.38 -0.31
N VAL A 39 -12.08 6.99 0.61
CA VAL A 39 -12.34 6.87 2.05
C VAL A 39 -13.65 7.56 2.47
N ALA A 40 -14.15 8.53 1.69
CA ALA A 40 -15.40 9.23 1.99
C ALA A 40 -16.62 8.31 1.79
N ALA A 41 -16.49 7.28 0.96
CA ALA A 41 -17.49 6.22 0.81
C ALA A 41 -17.52 5.21 1.98
N VAL A 42 -16.63 5.35 2.98
CA VAL A 42 -16.59 4.49 4.17
C VAL A 42 -17.36 5.16 5.31
N ASP A 43 -18.58 4.71 5.56
CA ASP A 43 -19.49 5.29 6.56
C ASP A 43 -18.95 5.23 8.00
N ASN A 44 -18.10 4.24 8.29
CA ASN A 44 -17.61 3.96 9.64
C ASN A 44 -16.17 3.43 9.60
N SER A 45 -15.31 3.97 10.47
CA SER A 45 -13.91 3.52 10.59
C SER A 45 -13.75 2.03 10.85
N LYS A 46 -14.73 1.36 11.49
CA LYS A 46 -14.72 -0.11 11.66
C LYS A 46 -14.82 -0.88 10.36
N GLN A 47 -15.35 -0.27 9.30
CA GLN A 47 -15.47 -0.87 7.96
C GLN A 47 -14.20 -0.65 7.11
N LEU A 48 -13.31 0.27 7.51
CA LEU A 48 -12.13 0.63 6.76
C LEU A 48 -11.24 -0.59 6.40
N PRO A 49 -10.95 -1.55 7.31
CA PRO A 49 -10.17 -2.73 6.95
C PRO A 49 -10.83 -3.56 5.84
N ALA A 50 -12.16 -3.71 5.88
CA ALA A 50 -12.90 -4.47 4.88
C ALA A 50 -12.98 -3.74 3.54
N ALA A 51 -13.20 -2.42 3.56
CA ALA A 51 -13.22 -1.56 2.37
C ALA A 51 -11.84 -1.55 1.69
N TRP A 52 -10.76 -1.43 2.47
CA TRP A 52 -9.39 -1.47 1.97
C TRP A 52 -9.06 -2.82 1.30
N LEU A 53 -9.42 -3.93 1.94
CA LEU A 53 -9.29 -5.25 1.31
C LEU A 53 -10.13 -5.39 0.04
N GLY A 54 -11.30 -4.74 -0.01
CA GLY A 54 -12.15 -4.67 -1.19
C GLY A 54 -11.48 -3.95 -2.37
N HIS A 55 -10.75 -2.87 -2.10
CA HIS A 55 -10.06 -2.07 -3.12
C HIS A 55 -9.03 -2.88 -3.95
N TYR A 56 -8.37 -3.86 -3.33
CA TYR A 56 -7.40 -4.74 -3.98
C TYR A 56 -7.97 -6.13 -4.31
N ARG A 57 -9.26 -6.38 -4.13
CA ARG A 57 -9.83 -7.72 -4.34
C ARG A 57 -9.98 -8.01 -5.84
N ILE A 58 -9.47 -9.17 -6.26
CA ILE A 58 -9.61 -9.69 -7.64
C ILE A 58 -10.43 -10.98 -7.73
N GLY A 59 -10.78 -11.56 -6.59
CA GLY A 59 -11.59 -12.77 -6.50
C GLY A 59 -12.00 -13.08 -5.07
N GLN A 60 -12.71 -14.19 -4.87
CA GLN A 60 -13.11 -14.62 -3.54
C GLN A 60 -11.87 -15.01 -2.71
N GLY A 61 -11.49 -14.15 -1.76
CA GLY A 61 -10.31 -14.35 -0.92
C GLY A 61 -8.98 -14.10 -1.63
N THR A 62 -9.00 -13.58 -2.86
CA THR A 62 -7.78 -13.30 -3.64
C THR A 62 -7.61 -11.80 -3.80
N TYR A 63 -6.38 -11.33 -3.59
CA TYR A 63 -6.03 -9.91 -3.62
C TYR A 63 -4.87 -9.65 -4.60
N ASP A 64 -4.91 -8.49 -5.25
CA ASP A 64 -3.86 -8.03 -6.16
C ASP A 64 -2.72 -7.38 -5.37
N THR A 65 -1.82 -8.22 -4.87
CA THR A 65 -0.63 -7.77 -4.13
C THR A 65 0.40 -7.10 -5.03
N ASP A 66 0.42 -7.44 -6.31
CA ASP A 66 1.33 -6.83 -7.29
C ASP A 66 0.92 -5.37 -7.53
N ARG A 67 -0.39 -5.10 -7.68
CA ARG A 67 -0.92 -3.73 -7.71
C ARG A 67 -0.59 -2.98 -6.42
N ALA A 68 -0.83 -3.56 -5.25
CA ALA A 68 -0.53 -2.90 -3.98
C ALA A 68 0.96 -2.54 -3.83
N ALA A 69 1.85 -3.42 -4.31
CA ALA A 69 3.28 -3.15 -4.33
C ALA A 69 3.64 -2.03 -5.32
N MET A 70 3.01 -2.00 -6.50
CA MET A 70 3.21 -0.94 -7.49
C MET A 70 2.72 0.42 -6.97
N ASP A 71 1.54 0.45 -6.36
CA ASP A 71 0.95 1.65 -5.75
C ASP A 71 1.88 2.23 -4.67
N LEU A 72 2.46 1.37 -3.83
CA LEU A 72 3.44 1.78 -2.83
C LEU A 72 4.77 2.25 -3.46
N ALA A 73 5.27 1.54 -4.47
CA ALA A 73 6.54 1.86 -5.13
C ALA A 73 6.47 3.17 -5.94
N THR A 74 5.27 3.57 -6.37
CA THR A 74 5.03 4.81 -7.12
C THR A 74 4.60 5.98 -6.21
N TRP A 75 4.30 5.73 -4.93
CA TRP A 75 4.01 6.78 -3.96
C TRP A 75 5.21 7.74 -3.83
N PRO A 76 5.07 9.07 -4.02
CA PRO A 76 6.20 9.98 -4.17
C PRO A 76 7.26 9.94 -3.06
N PRO A 77 6.91 9.81 -1.76
CA PRO A 77 7.90 9.63 -0.70
C PRO A 77 8.75 8.36 -0.86
N ILE A 78 8.13 7.26 -1.29
CA ILE A 78 8.80 5.96 -1.46
C ILE A 78 9.58 5.93 -2.77
N SER A 79 8.98 6.35 -3.89
CA SER A 79 9.62 6.35 -5.19
C SER A 79 10.86 7.26 -5.22
N ARG A 80 10.80 8.42 -4.57
CA ARG A 80 11.96 9.29 -4.37
C ARG A 80 13.05 8.58 -3.57
N ARG A 81 12.69 7.90 -2.48
CA ARG A 81 13.67 7.19 -1.65
C ARG A 81 14.35 6.04 -2.39
N ILE A 82 13.60 5.31 -3.21
CA ILE A 82 14.15 4.26 -4.08
C ILE A 82 15.19 4.86 -5.04
N PHE A 83 14.87 5.98 -5.69
CA PHE A 83 15.77 6.66 -6.61
C PHE A 83 17.06 7.14 -5.93
N GLU A 84 16.96 7.74 -4.74
CA GLU A 84 18.12 8.15 -3.94
C GLU A 84 19.05 6.97 -3.60
N LEU A 85 18.48 5.85 -3.15
CA LEU A 85 19.24 4.63 -2.82
C LEU A 85 19.93 4.04 -4.05
N GLN A 86 19.30 4.11 -5.23
CA GLN A 86 19.90 3.68 -6.49
C GLN A 86 21.10 4.57 -6.86
N GLN A 87 21.00 5.89 -6.66
CA GLN A 87 22.13 6.79 -6.89
C GLN A 87 23.28 6.53 -5.92
N GLU A 88 22.99 6.31 -4.64
CA GLU A 88 24.00 6.01 -3.62
C GLU A 88 24.76 4.73 -3.97
N LYS A 89 24.05 3.66 -4.35
CA LYS A 89 24.65 2.40 -4.79
C LYS A 89 25.57 2.59 -6.01
N GLN A 90 25.17 3.40 -6.98
CA GLN A 90 26.00 3.70 -8.15
C GLN A 90 27.26 4.51 -7.82
N ARG A 91 27.18 5.40 -6.81
CA ARG A 91 28.35 6.16 -6.34
C ARG A 91 29.34 5.26 -5.61
N LEU A 92 28.87 4.33 -4.79
CA LEU A 92 29.71 3.40 -4.02
C LEU A 92 30.35 2.29 -4.89
N ALA A 93 29.77 2.01 -6.05
CA ALA A 93 30.31 1.02 -7.00
C ALA A 93 31.38 1.59 -7.95
N LYS A 94 31.68 2.89 -7.86
CA LYS A 94 32.76 3.58 -8.59
C LYS A 94 33.96 3.77 -7.68
#